data_AF-A0A0G1F8I1-F1
#
_entry.id   AF-A0A0G1F8I1-F1
#
_cell.length_a   1.000
_cell.length_b   1.000
_cell.length_c   1.000
_cell.angle_alpha   90.00
_cell.angle_beta   90.00
_cell.angle_gamma   90.00
#
_symmetry.space_group_name_H-M   'P 1'
#
loop_
_entity.id
_entity.type
_entity.pdbx_description
1 polymer ?
#
loop_
_entity_poly.entity_id
_entity_poly.type
_entity_poly.pdbx_seq_one_letter_code
_entity_poly.pdbx_strand_id
1 'polypeptide(L)'
;MEKQKFQGNLIHIEPHRIIKENKNDPIDNFFLVLAVVYNDLKGMVLFEKLVFDTYEPVSMNDEVSFHMGEYGGIFTQTRKIFISYLREFFEFLKENEQILSSTEFKGVLSKTNKDITMRWNNLVAIALNKSKDTSDFANYLIRVRNNVASHYYQSGKELKKSFSNIFFKKEKVEQNKLAYYAIGENMETTRFFYADAAVQEYLRSTINDTEKGFEVKYKTELSAIIDNMNWTILRLLKAYLKNRPK
;
A
#
# COMPACT_ATOMS: atom_id res chain seq x y z
N MET A 1 27.39 4.48 -8.03
CA MET A 1 27.07 4.31 -6.59
C MET A 1 27.97 3.25 -5.99
N GLU A 2 28.62 3.53 -4.86
CA GLU A 2 29.30 2.50 -4.08
C GLU A 2 28.28 1.53 -3.49
N LYS A 3 28.59 0.23 -3.52
CA LYS A 3 27.72 -0.81 -2.94
C LYS A 3 27.79 -0.73 -1.42
N GLN A 4 26.65 -0.52 -0.76
CA GLN A 4 26.55 -0.50 0.70
C GLN A 4 26.12 -1.87 1.25
N LYS A 5 26.64 -2.24 2.42
CA LYS A 5 26.20 -3.43 3.18
C LYS A 5 25.11 -3.03 4.18
N PHE A 6 24.05 -3.83 4.27
CA PHE A 6 23.07 -3.71 5.36
C PHE A 6 23.74 -3.90 6.72
N GLN A 7 23.40 -3.05 7.69
CA GLN A 7 23.96 -3.06 9.04
C GLN A 7 22.92 -3.57 10.05
N GLY A 8 23.38 -4.23 11.11
CA GLY A 8 22.53 -4.68 12.22
C GLY A 8 23.08 -5.92 12.93
N ASN A 9 22.55 -6.19 14.14
CA ASN A 9 22.86 -7.38 14.91
C ASN A 9 21.72 -8.40 14.81
N LEU A 10 22.07 -9.67 14.65
CA LEU A 10 21.10 -10.76 14.70
C LEU A 10 20.74 -11.08 16.16
N ILE A 11 19.45 -11.24 16.42
CA ILE A 11 18.93 -11.78 17.68
C ILE A 11 18.32 -13.13 17.33
N HIS A 12 18.64 -14.15 18.13
CA HIS A 12 18.13 -15.50 17.92
C HIS A 12 17.08 -15.87 18.99
N ILE A 13 16.20 -16.79 18.61
CA ILE A 13 15.23 -17.46 19.47
C ILE A 13 15.06 -18.88 18.91
N GLU A 14 14.94 -19.86 19.79
CA GLU A 14 14.71 -21.24 19.37
C GLU A 14 13.40 -21.37 18.56
N PRO A 15 13.38 -22.06 17.40
CA PRO A 15 12.21 -22.12 16.53
C PRO A 15 10.93 -22.60 17.23
N HIS A 16 11.05 -23.60 18.10
CA HIS A 16 9.94 -24.18 18.86
C HIS A 16 9.25 -23.19 19.82
N ARG A 17 9.90 -22.06 20.13
CA ARG A 17 9.33 -20.96 20.91
C ARG A 17 8.43 -20.05 20.07
N ILE A 18 8.64 -19.99 18.76
CA ILE A 18 7.79 -19.24 17.83
C ILE A 18 6.63 -20.13 17.36
N ILE A 19 6.93 -21.34 16.89
CA ILE A 19 5.95 -22.31 16.35
C ILE A 19 6.30 -23.71 16.84
N LYS A 20 5.32 -24.43 17.38
CA LYS A 20 5.49 -25.82 17.81
C LYS A 20 5.24 -26.75 16.62
N GLU A 21 6.25 -27.53 16.23
CA GLU A 21 6.28 -28.36 15.01
C GLU A 21 5.05 -29.27 14.82
N ASN A 22 4.47 -29.79 15.91
CA ASN A 22 3.33 -30.71 15.87
C ASN A 22 2.03 -30.11 16.44
N LYS A 23 1.93 -28.78 16.55
CA LYS A 23 0.73 -28.11 17.05
C LYS A 23 0.35 -26.96 16.12
N ASN A 24 -0.82 -27.08 15.49
CA ASN A 24 -1.42 -25.96 14.77
C ASN A 24 -1.96 -24.95 15.79
N ASP A 25 -1.20 -23.89 16.06
CA ASP A 25 -1.61 -22.80 16.96
C ASP A 25 -2.01 -21.58 16.14
N PRO A 26 -3.32 -21.24 16.04
CA PRO A 26 -3.78 -20.13 15.23
C PRO A 26 -3.16 -18.78 15.58
N ILE A 27 -2.76 -18.57 16.85
CA ILE A 27 -2.10 -17.33 17.25
C ILE A 27 -0.67 -17.25 16.70
N ASP A 28 0.06 -18.37 16.70
CA ASP A 28 1.43 -18.44 16.21
C ASP A 28 1.44 -18.22 14.70
N ASN A 29 0.50 -18.84 14.00
CA ASN A 29 0.28 -18.62 12.57
C ASN A 29 -0.06 -17.16 12.25
N PHE A 30 -0.94 -16.54 13.04
CA PHE A 30 -1.30 -15.13 12.87
C PHE A 30 -0.08 -14.22 13.00
N PHE A 31 0.74 -14.40 14.05
CA PHE A 31 1.94 -13.58 14.23
C PHE A 31 3.05 -13.88 13.21
N LEU A 32 3.13 -15.11 12.69
CA LEU A 32 4.01 -15.43 11.57
C LEU A 32 3.60 -14.64 10.32
N VAL A 33 2.31 -14.67 9.95
CA VAL A 33 1.78 -13.89 8.81
C VAL A 33 2.01 -12.39 9.04
N LEU A 34 1.78 -11.90 10.27
CA LEU A 34 2.03 -10.51 10.61
C LEU A 34 3.51 -10.10 10.45
N ALA A 35 4.45 -11.02 10.68
CA ALA A 35 5.87 -10.79 10.43
C ALA A 35 6.20 -10.71 8.92
N VAL A 36 5.56 -11.56 8.10
CA VAL A 36 5.64 -11.44 6.63
C VAL A 36 5.09 -10.10 6.19
N VAL A 37 3.93 -9.70 6.72
CA VAL A 37 3.31 -8.41 6.40
C VAL A 37 4.24 -7.24 6.76
N TYR A 38 4.96 -7.33 7.87
CA TYR A 38 5.94 -6.30 8.22
C TYR A 38 7.09 -6.21 7.21
N ASN A 39 7.63 -7.36 6.80
CA ASN A 39 8.77 -7.44 5.90
C ASN A 39 8.42 -6.94 4.49
N ASP A 40 7.25 -7.30 3.98
CA ASP A 40 6.78 -6.84 2.67
C ASP A 40 6.58 -5.33 2.65
N LEU A 41 5.95 -4.77 3.69
CA LEU A 41 5.78 -3.32 3.84
C LEU A 41 7.13 -2.59 3.87
N LYS A 42 8.09 -3.13 4.63
CA LYS A 42 9.45 -2.59 4.69
C LYS A 42 10.13 -2.60 3.32
N GLY A 43 9.96 -3.67 2.55
CA GLY A 43 10.48 -3.77 1.19
C GLY A 43 9.87 -2.74 0.24
N MET A 44 8.55 -2.56 0.30
CA MET A 44 7.84 -1.57 -0.53
C MET A 44 8.26 -0.14 -0.21
N VAL A 45 8.37 0.22 1.08
CA VAL A 45 8.84 1.55 1.52
C VAL A 45 10.31 1.78 1.10
N LEU A 46 11.16 0.76 1.20
CA LEU A 46 12.54 0.85 0.73
C LEU A 46 12.62 1.07 -0.79
N PHE A 47 11.78 0.36 -1.56
CA PHE A 47 11.72 0.53 -3.01
C PHE A 47 11.24 1.93 -3.39
N GLU A 48 10.17 2.43 -2.76
CA GLU A 48 9.69 3.80 -2.97
C GLU A 48 10.80 4.83 -2.69
N LYS A 49 11.50 4.68 -1.56
CA LYS A 49 12.62 5.55 -1.21
C LYS A 49 13.74 5.47 -2.24
N LEU A 50 14.11 4.27 -2.71
CA LEU A 50 15.15 4.11 -3.72
C LEU A 50 14.80 4.85 -5.00
N VAL A 51 13.54 4.79 -5.45
CA VAL A 51 13.08 5.54 -6.61
C VAL A 51 13.25 7.05 -6.38
N PHE A 52 12.81 7.57 -5.24
CA PHE A 52 12.93 9.00 -4.90
C PHE A 52 14.37 9.49 -4.77
N ASP A 53 15.25 8.65 -4.23
CA ASP A 53 16.67 9.00 -4.05
C ASP A 53 17.47 8.86 -5.37
N THR A 54 16.95 8.12 -6.36
CA THR A 54 17.64 7.84 -7.62
C THR A 54 17.26 8.81 -8.74
N TYR A 55 15.99 9.20 -8.84
CA TYR A 55 15.49 10.02 -9.95
C TYR A 55 15.14 11.44 -9.51
N GLU A 56 15.45 12.42 -10.36
CA GLU A 56 15.13 13.82 -10.08
C GLU A 56 13.60 14.04 -10.00
N PRO A 57 13.11 14.71 -8.94
CA PRO A 57 11.69 14.99 -8.80
C PRO A 57 11.23 15.95 -9.89
N VAL A 58 10.14 15.59 -10.58
CA VAL A 58 9.55 16.42 -11.63
C VAL A 58 8.36 17.20 -11.07
N SER A 59 8.32 18.50 -11.33
CA SER A 59 7.11 19.29 -11.16
C SER A 59 6.13 18.91 -12.28
N MET A 60 5.01 18.29 -11.93
CA MET A 60 4.04 17.75 -12.91
C MET A 60 3.38 18.81 -13.81
N ASN A 61 3.66 20.10 -13.57
CA ASN A 61 3.08 21.21 -14.33
C ASN A 61 4.04 21.82 -15.37
N ASP A 62 5.32 21.45 -15.37
CA ASP A 62 6.34 22.27 -16.03
C ASP A 62 6.78 21.74 -17.41
N GLU A 63 6.57 20.45 -17.72
CA GLU A 63 6.94 19.87 -19.02
C GLU A 63 6.15 18.61 -19.39
N VAL A 64 6.02 18.35 -20.71
CA VAL A 64 5.65 17.05 -21.26
C VAL A 64 6.93 16.38 -21.76
N SER A 65 7.47 15.43 -20.98
CA SER A 65 8.73 14.75 -21.29
C SER A 65 8.65 13.25 -20.98
N PHE A 66 9.61 12.49 -21.54
CA PHE A 66 9.77 11.07 -21.22
C PHE A 66 10.04 10.89 -19.71
N HIS A 67 10.92 11.71 -19.14
CA HIS A 67 11.27 11.68 -17.71
C HIS A 67 10.05 11.92 -16.82
N MET A 68 9.23 12.94 -17.13
CA MET A 68 7.99 13.23 -16.42
C MET A 68 7.01 12.04 -16.48
N GLY A 69 6.85 11.44 -17.66
CA GLY A 69 5.99 10.28 -17.87
C GLY A 69 6.45 9.04 -17.09
N GLU A 70 7.75 8.73 -17.14
CA GLU A 70 8.35 7.62 -16.40
C GLU A 70 8.21 7.81 -14.90
N TYR A 71 8.61 8.97 -14.40
CA TYR A 71 8.57 9.30 -12.97
C TYR A 71 7.14 9.20 -12.42
N GLY A 72 6.17 9.84 -13.09
CA GLY A 72 4.77 9.81 -12.70
C GLY A 72 4.16 8.39 -12.79
N GLY A 73 4.56 7.62 -13.79
CA GLY A 73 4.11 6.26 -13.97
C GLY A 73 4.68 5.28 -12.93
N ILE A 74 5.97 5.33 -12.62
CA ILE A 74 6.59 4.54 -11.53
C ILE A 74 5.90 4.87 -10.22
N PHE A 75 5.71 6.15 -9.94
CA PHE A 75 5.05 6.58 -8.73
C PHE A 75 3.64 5.99 -8.65
N THR A 76 2.83 6.16 -9.70
CA THR A 76 1.47 5.57 -9.80
C THR A 76 1.47 4.07 -9.58
N GLN A 77 2.46 3.34 -10.10
CA GLN A 77 2.59 1.90 -9.90
C GLN A 77 2.88 1.56 -8.43
N THR A 78 3.81 2.27 -7.78
CA THR A 78 4.09 2.13 -6.35
C THR A 78 2.83 2.35 -5.51
N ARG A 79 2.03 3.37 -5.83
CA ARG A 79 0.74 3.64 -5.17
C ARG A 79 -0.22 2.46 -5.24
N LYS A 80 -0.36 1.87 -6.43
CA LYS A 80 -1.25 0.73 -6.67
C LYS A 80 -0.81 -0.50 -5.87
N ILE A 81 0.50 -0.71 -5.76
CA ILE A 81 1.06 -1.79 -4.94
C ILE A 81 0.66 -1.60 -3.48
N PHE A 82 0.88 -0.41 -2.90
CA PHE A 82 0.46 -0.12 -1.53
C PHE A 82 -1.05 -0.29 -1.31
N ILE A 83 -1.88 0.20 -2.23
CA ILE A 83 -3.35 0.05 -2.13
C ILE A 83 -3.77 -1.42 -2.16
N SER A 84 -3.19 -2.21 -3.08
CA SER A 84 -3.46 -3.65 -3.17
C SER A 84 -3.07 -4.34 -1.87
N TYR A 85 -1.88 -4.01 -1.38
CA TYR A 85 -1.31 -4.58 -0.17
C TYR A 85 -2.13 -4.28 1.08
N LEU A 86 -2.56 -3.03 1.28
CA LEU A 86 -3.43 -2.66 2.41
C LEU A 86 -4.75 -3.40 2.39
N ARG A 87 -5.34 -3.64 1.22
CA ARG A 87 -6.57 -4.43 1.14
C ARG A 87 -6.33 -5.88 1.53
N GLU A 88 -5.26 -6.52 1.06
CA GLU A 88 -4.95 -7.89 1.50
C GLU A 88 -4.72 -7.95 3.02
N PHE A 89 -4.03 -6.96 3.58
CA PHE A 89 -3.87 -6.85 5.02
C PHE A 89 -5.22 -6.71 5.76
N PHE A 90 -6.13 -5.87 5.26
CA PHE A 90 -7.45 -5.71 5.87
C PHE A 90 -8.33 -6.96 5.73
N GLU A 91 -8.26 -7.67 4.60
CA GLU A 91 -8.96 -8.95 4.44
C GLU A 91 -8.38 -9.99 5.41
N PHE A 92 -7.05 -10.05 5.56
CA PHE A 92 -6.39 -10.89 6.55
C PHE A 92 -6.88 -10.61 7.98
N LEU A 93 -6.96 -9.33 8.38
CA LEU A 93 -7.50 -8.96 9.70
C LEU A 93 -8.96 -9.39 9.87
N LYS A 94 -9.76 -9.23 8.83
CA LYS A 94 -11.18 -9.61 8.82
C LYS A 94 -11.37 -11.13 8.92
N GLU A 95 -10.63 -11.92 8.16
CA GLU A 95 -10.65 -13.38 8.23
C GLU A 95 -10.19 -13.93 9.59
N ASN A 96 -9.39 -13.14 10.33
CA ASN A 96 -8.85 -13.51 11.63
C ASN A 96 -9.55 -12.83 12.83
N GLU A 97 -10.78 -12.32 12.68
CA GLU A 97 -11.51 -11.61 13.75
C GLU A 97 -11.60 -12.41 15.06
N GLN A 98 -11.72 -13.74 14.98
CA GLN A 98 -11.73 -14.62 16.15
C GLN A 98 -10.41 -14.57 16.93
N ILE A 99 -9.28 -14.55 16.22
CA ILE A 99 -7.94 -14.43 16.82
C ILE A 99 -7.79 -13.06 17.48
N LEU A 100 -8.22 -11.99 16.82
CA LEU A 100 -8.20 -10.63 17.37
C LEU A 100 -9.00 -10.50 18.67
N SER A 101 -10.05 -11.31 18.82
CA SER A 101 -10.92 -11.32 20.00
C SER A 101 -10.42 -12.22 21.13
N SER A 102 -9.42 -13.06 20.87
CA SER A 102 -8.88 -14.03 21.83
C SER A 102 -8.20 -13.37 23.03
N THR A 103 -8.23 -14.07 24.17
CA THR A 103 -7.53 -13.63 25.40
C THR A 103 -6.02 -13.53 25.18
N GLU A 104 -5.46 -14.43 24.38
CA GLU A 104 -4.02 -14.45 24.11
C GLU A 104 -3.58 -13.23 23.29
N PHE A 105 -4.29 -12.91 22.21
CA PHE A 105 -4.01 -11.72 21.41
C PHE A 105 -4.16 -10.44 22.25
N LYS A 106 -5.24 -10.32 23.02
CA LYS A 106 -5.46 -9.19 23.95
C LYS A 106 -4.35 -9.08 24.98
N GLY A 107 -3.82 -10.21 25.46
CA GLY A 107 -2.67 -10.28 26.35
C GLY A 107 -1.36 -9.78 25.72
N VAL A 108 -1.18 -9.94 24.41
CA VAL A 108 -0.05 -9.34 23.67
C VAL A 108 -0.27 -7.85 23.47
N LEU A 109 -1.47 -7.45 23.02
CA LEU A 109 -1.82 -6.05 22.75
C LEU A 109 -1.69 -5.18 24.01
N SER A 110 -2.14 -5.68 25.17
CA SER A 110 -2.07 -4.95 26.44
C SER A 110 -0.64 -4.66 26.93
N LYS A 111 0.35 -5.38 26.40
CA LYS A 111 1.78 -5.16 26.69
C LYS A 111 2.43 -4.13 25.76
N THR A 112 1.65 -3.58 24.83
CA THR A 112 2.04 -2.39 24.07
C THR A 112 1.58 -1.12 24.79
N ASN A 113 1.94 0.06 24.29
CA ASN A 113 1.51 1.33 24.89
C ASN A 113 0.11 1.75 24.37
N LYS A 114 -0.53 2.72 25.04
CA LYS A 114 -1.89 3.19 24.68
C LYS A 114 -2.01 3.68 23.24
N ASP A 115 -0.97 4.35 22.72
CA ASP A 115 -0.95 4.86 21.35
C ASP A 115 -0.98 3.71 20.32
N ILE A 116 -0.17 2.68 20.52
CA ILE A 116 -0.16 1.48 19.67
C ILE A 116 -1.49 0.74 19.73
N THR A 117 -2.08 0.59 20.92
CA THR A 117 -3.41 0.00 21.08
C THR A 117 -4.47 0.78 20.32
N MET A 118 -4.47 2.11 20.41
CA MET A 118 -5.39 2.97 19.66
C MET A 118 -5.19 2.82 18.14
N ARG A 119 -3.95 2.86 17.65
CA ARG A 119 -3.65 2.68 16.22
C ARG A 119 -4.09 1.31 15.72
N TRP A 120 -3.87 0.25 16.50
CA TRP A 120 -4.33 -1.09 16.16
C TRP A 120 -5.85 -1.16 16.07
N ASN A 121 -6.55 -0.62 17.06
CA ASN A 121 -8.01 -0.61 17.07
C ASN A 121 -8.57 0.17 15.87
N ASN A 122 -7.91 1.23 15.43
CA ASN A 122 -8.29 1.96 14.21
C ASN A 122 -8.11 1.08 12.96
N LEU A 123 -7.00 0.35 12.82
CA LEU A 123 -6.78 -0.59 11.71
C LEU A 123 -7.83 -1.69 11.68
N VAL A 124 -8.17 -2.27 12.84
CA VAL A 124 -9.21 -3.29 12.97
C VAL A 124 -10.59 -2.71 12.66
N ALA A 125 -10.89 -1.50 13.11
CA ALA A 125 -12.16 -0.83 12.82
C ALA A 125 -12.34 -0.58 11.31
N ILE A 126 -11.26 -0.21 10.60
CA ILE A 126 -11.25 -0.10 9.14
C ILE A 126 -11.51 -1.47 8.50
N ALA A 127 -10.75 -2.50 8.90
CA ALA A 127 -10.87 -3.84 8.32
C ALA A 127 -12.27 -4.45 8.49
N LEU A 128 -12.92 -4.21 9.63
CA LEU A 128 -14.23 -4.77 9.95
C LEU A 128 -15.40 -3.85 9.55
N ASN A 129 -15.15 -2.73 8.84
CA ASN A 129 -16.16 -1.73 8.48
C ASN A 129 -16.97 -1.21 9.68
N LYS A 130 -16.35 -1.11 10.87
CA LYS A 130 -17.01 -0.69 12.12
C LYS A 130 -17.00 0.83 12.33
N SER A 131 -16.39 1.61 11.43
CA SER A 131 -16.40 3.08 11.48
C SER A 131 -17.29 3.68 10.38
N LYS A 132 -18.10 4.68 10.74
CA LYS A 132 -18.99 5.40 9.81
C LYS A 132 -18.20 6.23 8.78
N ASP A 133 -17.07 6.83 9.19
CA ASP A 133 -16.20 7.63 8.31
C ASP A 133 -15.24 6.76 7.46
N THR A 134 -15.02 5.49 7.82
CA THR A 134 -14.11 4.60 7.08
C THR A 134 -14.73 3.94 5.85
N SER A 135 -16.05 4.05 5.69
CA SER A 135 -16.77 3.42 4.58
C SER A 135 -16.28 3.93 3.23
N ASP A 136 -15.99 5.22 3.09
CA ASP A 136 -15.55 5.80 1.81
C ASP A 136 -14.13 5.40 1.41
N PHE A 137 -13.20 5.34 2.37
CA PHE A 137 -11.81 4.95 2.10
C PHE A 137 -11.69 3.45 1.82
N ALA A 138 -12.35 2.59 2.60
CA ALA A 138 -12.39 1.15 2.34
C ALA A 138 -13.04 0.84 0.99
N ASN A 139 -14.16 1.49 0.67
CA ASN A 139 -14.81 1.39 -0.64
C ASN A 139 -13.91 1.89 -1.78
N TYR A 140 -13.11 2.92 -1.54
CA TYR A 140 -12.09 3.38 -2.47
C TYR A 140 -11.00 2.32 -2.71
N LEU A 141 -10.41 1.74 -1.66
CA LEU A 141 -9.40 0.68 -1.80
C LEU A 141 -9.93 -0.53 -2.59
N ILE A 142 -11.18 -0.93 -2.33
CA ILE A 142 -11.86 -2.02 -3.06
C ILE A 142 -12.00 -1.69 -4.54
N ARG A 143 -12.48 -0.48 -4.87
CA ARG A 143 -12.66 -0.02 -6.26
C ARG A 143 -11.33 0.01 -7.02
N VAL A 144 -10.29 0.54 -6.39
CA VAL A 144 -8.95 0.63 -7.00
C VAL A 144 -8.34 -0.75 -7.25
N ARG A 145 -8.41 -1.70 -6.30
CA ARG A 145 -7.89 -3.05 -6.55
C ARG A 145 -8.61 -3.75 -7.70
N ASN A 146 -9.94 -3.72 -7.69
CA ASN A 146 -10.75 -4.48 -8.64
C ASN A 146 -10.60 -3.99 -10.09
N ASN A 147 -10.16 -2.75 -10.30
CA ASN A 147 -10.14 -2.15 -11.64
C ASN A 147 -8.74 -1.81 -12.14
N VAL A 148 -7.78 -1.46 -11.28
CA VAL A 148 -6.48 -0.99 -11.77
C VAL A 148 -5.26 -1.58 -11.06
N ALA A 149 -5.39 -2.09 -9.83
CA ALA A 149 -4.21 -2.44 -9.03
C ALA A 149 -3.71 -3.89 -9.18
N SER A 150 -4.61 -4.87 -9.34
CA SER A 150 -4.19 -6.29 -9.46
C SER A 150 -5.14 -7.16 -10.31
N HIS A 151 -6.38 -6.71 -10.49
CA HIS A 151 -7.45 -7.49 -11.11
C HIS A 151 -7.81 -6.93 -12.49
N TYR A 152 -7.06 -7.34 -13.51
CA TYR A 152 -7.23 -6.85 -14.88
C TYR A 152 -8.51 -7.35 -15.58
N TYR A 153 -9.22 -8.32 -15.00
CA TYR A 153 -10.40 -8.95 -15.62
C TYR A 153 -11.65 -8.05 -15.64
N GLN A 154 -11.69 -6.97 -14.85
CA GLN A 154 -12.80 -6.00 -14.78
C GLN A 154 -12.41 -4.59 -15.29
N SER A 155 -11.14 -4.39 -15.64
CA SER A 155 -10.54 -3.06 -15.85
C SER A 155 -10.96 -2.36 -17.15
N GLY A 156 -11.32 -3.10 -18.19
CA GLY A 156 -11.48 -2.55 -19.55
C GLY A 156 -12.55 -1.46 -19.68
N LYS A 157 -13.70 -1.63 -19.01
CA LYS A 157 -14.80 -0.65 -19.06
C LYS A 157 -14.43 0.66 -18.35
N GLU A 158 -13.89 0.53 -17.14
CA GLU A 158 -13.52 1.70 -16.33
C GLU A 158 -12.31 2.43 -16.90
N LEU A 159 -11.28 1.70 -17.36
CA LEU A 159 -10.14 2.31 -18.03
C LEU A 159 -10.52 3.01 -19.33
N LYS A 160 -11.40 2.42 -20.14
CA LYS A 160 -11.93 3.07 -21.35
C LYS A 160 -12.66 4.37 -20.98
N LYS A 161 -13.50 4.35 -19.96
CA LYS A 161 -14.23 5.53 -19.47
C LYS A 161 -13.25 6.62 -19.02
N SER A 162 -12.23 6.28 -18.25
CA SER A 162 -11.20 7.22 -17.76
C SER A 162 -10.34 7.77 -18.89
N PHE A 163 -9.92 6.92 -19.83
CA PHE A 163 -9.22 7.33 -21.04
C PHE A 163 -10.06 8.34 -21.84
N SER A 164 -11.34 8.03 -22.07
CA SER A 164 -12.22 8.96 -22.76
C SER A 164 -12.42 10.27 -22.00
N ASN A 165 -12.43 10.22 -20.66
CA ASN A 165 -12.58 11.41 -19.86
C ASN A 165 -11.39 12.37 -20.03
N ILE A 166 -10.16 11.86 -19.87
CA ILE A 166 -8.95 12.69 -19.94
C ILE A 166 -8.63 13.15 -21.37
N PHE A 167 -8.82 12.29 -22.39
CA PHE A 167 -8.43 12.58 -23.77
C PHE A 167 -9.55 13.11 -24.66
N PHE A 168 -10.82 13.10 -24.26
CA PHE A 168 -11.90 13.66 -25.09
C PHE A 168 -12.82 14.64 -24.37
N LYS A 169 -13.01 14.54 -23.04
CA LYS A 169 -14.03 15.33 -22.32
C LYS A 169 -13.46 16.52 -21.54
N LYS A 170 -12.31 16.34 -20.89
CA LYS A 170 -11.65 17.42 -20.16
C LYS A 170 -11.13 18.52 -21.09
N GLU A 171 -11.03 19.71 -20.54
CA GLU A 171 -10.29 20.82 -21.15
C GLU A 171 -8.86 20.39 -21.53
N LYS A 172 -8.37 20.93 -22.64
CA LYS A 172 -7.10 20.54 -23.24
C LYS A 172 -5.94 21.33 -22.70
N VAL A 173 -5.02 20.62 -22.07
CA VAL A 173 -3.70 21.06 -21.60
C VAL A 173 -2.62 20.21 -22.29
N GLU A 174 -1.36 20.65 -22.28
CA GLU A 174 -0.27 19.94 -23.00
C GLU A 174 -0.20 18.45 -22.69
N GLN A 175 -0.47 18.08 -21.43
CA GLN A 175 -0.44 16.70 -20.94
C GLN A 175 -1.56 15.80 -21.53
N ASN A 176 -2.69 16.35 -21.98
CA ASN A 176 -3.83 15.56 -22.48
C ASN A 176 -4.27 15.93 -23.91
N LYS A 177 -3.49 16.75 -24.62
CA LYS A 177 -3.68 17.03 -26.04
C LYS A 177 -3.42 15.80 -26.91
N LEU A 178 -2.41 15.01 -26.56
CA LEU A 178 -2.01 13.80 -27.29
C LEU A 178 -1.90 12.59 -26.35
N ALA A 179 -2.08 11.39 -26.92
CA ALA A 179 -1.83 10.14 -26.22
C ALA A 179 -0.37 9.72 -26.46
N TYR A 180 0.50 9.95 -25.47
CA TYR A 180 1.93 9.69 -25.59
C TYR A 180 2.28 8.23 -25.32
N TYR A 181 3.34 7.77 -25.98
CA TYR A 181 4.00 6.48 -25.73
C TYR A 181 5.46 6.57 -26.19
N ALA A 182 6.31 5.68 -25.67
CA ALA A 182 7.67 5.47 -26.12
C ALA A 182 7.89 3.98 -26.38
N ILE A 183 8.55 3.65 -27.49
CA ILE A 183 8.92 2.28 -27.85
C ILE A 183 10.42 2.30 -28.09
N GLY A 184 11.17 1.66 -27.19
CA GLY A 184 12.62 1.50 -27.31
C GLY A 184 13.00 0.03 -27.49
N GLU A 185 14.29 -0.26 -27.36
CA GLU A 185 14.82 -1.62 -27.56
C GLU A 185 14.60 -2.54 -26.36
N ASN A 186 14.22 -1.98 -25.20
CA ASN A 186 14.09 -2.71 -23.94
C ASN A 186 12.95 -2.14 -23.07
N MET A 187 12.72 -2.77 -21.91
CA MET A 187 11.69 -2.32 -20.95
C MET A 187 11.98 -0.95 -20.34
N GLU A 188 13.24 -0.57 -20.18
CA GLU A 188 13.64 0.72 -19.60
C GLU A 188 13.29 1.89 -20.52
N THR A 189 13.30 1.67 -21.83
CA THR A 189 13.06 2.68 -22.87
C THR A 189 11.68 2.59 -23.51
N THR A 190 10.81 1.69 -23.01
CA THR A 190 9.46 1.44 -23.54
C THR A 190 8.40 1.69 -22.48
N ARG A 191 7.46 2.59 -22.77
CA ARG A 191 6.34 2.88 -21.89
C ARG A 191 5.11 3.42 -22.60
N PHE A 192 3.94 2.96 -22.17
CA PHE A 192 2.65 3.38 -22.69
C PHE A 192 2.02 4.46 -21.80
N PHE A 193 2.52 5.69 -21.88
CA PHE A 193 2.09 6.79 -20.99
C PHE A 193 0.58 7.07 -21.04
N TYR A 194 -0.07 6.87 -22.19
CA TYR A 194 -1.52 7.00 -22.31
C TYR A 194 -2.31 6.03 -21.41
N ALA A 195 -1.75 4.85 -21.13
CA ALA A 195 -2.35 3.87 -20.24
C ALA A 195 -2.21 4.30 -18.77
N ASP A 196 -1.04 4.82 -18.40
CA ASP A 196 -0.81 5.40 -17.08
C ASP A 196 -1.74 6.60 -16.83
N ALA A 197 -1.93 7.47 -17.82
CA ALA A 197 -2.86 8.59 -17.76
C ALA A 197 -4.32 8.13 -17.51
N ALA A 198 -4.75 7.04 -18.15
CA ALA A 198 -6.08 6.47 -17.91
C ALA A 198 -6.23 5.90 -16.49
N VAL A 199 -5.18 5.27 -15.96
CA VAL A 199 -5.14 4.77 -14.58
C VAL A 199 -5.17 5.93 -13.58
N GLN A 200 -4.34 6.95 -13.77
CA GLN A 200 -4.32 8.14 -12.91
C GLN A 200 -5.68 8.83 -12.92
N GLU A 201 -6.32 8.96 -14.08
CA GLU A 201 -7.66 9.53 -14.17
C GLU A 201 -8.71 8.68 -13.47
N TYR A 202 -8.62 7.35 -13.59
CA TYR A 202 -9.49 6.43 -12.84
C TYR A 202 -9.35 6.66 -11.33
N LEU A 203 -8.11 6.65 -10.83
CA LEU A 203 -7.78 6.87 -9.43
C LEU A 203 -8.35 8.21 -8.93
N ARG A 204 -8.16 9.29 -9.70
CA ARG A 204 -8.70 10.63 -9.39
C ARG A 204 -10.22 10.65 -9.35
N SER A 205 -10.88 10.01 -10.32
CA SER A 205 -12.34 9.97 -10.42
C SER A 205 -13.03 9.12 -9.34
N THR A 206 -12.29 8.23 -8.68
CA THR A 206 -12.82 7.35 -7.62
C THR A 206 -12.92 8.07 -6.27
N ILE A 207 -12.27 9.23 -6.13
CA ILE A 207 -12.35 10.08 -4.94
C ILE A 207 -13.37 11.18 -5.22
N ASN A 208 -14.49 11.18 -4.49
CA ASN A 208 -15.61 12.13 -4.67
C ASN A 208 -15.29 13.59 -4.25
N ASP A 209 -14.02 13.99 -4.14
CA ASP A 209 -13.64 15.25 -3.51
C ASP A 209 -13.20 16.29 -4.53
N THR A 210 -13.92 17.41 -4.57
CA THR A 210 -13.85 18.45 -5.61
C THR A 210 -12.81 19.53 -5.37
N GLU A 211 -12.00 19.51 -4.30
CA GLU A 211 -11.06 20.63 -4.06
C GLU A 211 -9.61 20.28 -3.73
N LYS A 212 -9.28 19.11 -3.14
CA LYS A 212 -7.88 18.82 -2.73
C LYS A 212 -7.13 17.81 -3.60
N GLY A 213 -7.82 17.17 -4.54
CA GLY A 213 -7.20 16.24 -5.50
C GLY A 213 -6.67 14.94 -4.87
N PHE A 214 -6.49 13.94 -5.73
CA PHE A 214 -5.98 12.61 -5.39
C PHE A 214 -4.62 12.65 -4.67
N GLU A 215 -3.76 13.56 -5.10
CA GLU A 215 -2.38 13.70 -4.61
C GLU A 215 -2.33 14.01 -3.10
N VAL A 216 -3.18 14.92 -2.63
CA VAL A 216 -3.24 15.29 -1.21
C VAL A 216 -3.77 14.12 -0.40
N LYS A 217 -4.89 13.52 -0.82
CA LYS A 217 -5.50 12.40 -0.10
C LYS A 217 -4.58 11.18 -0.03
N TYR A 218 -3.88 10.86 -1.11
CA TYR A 218 -2.83 9.84 -1.12
C TYR A 218 -1.73 10.17 -0.11
N LYS A 219 -1.17 11.39 -0.18
CA LYS A 219 -0.05 11.82 0.65
C LYS A 219 -0.40 11.91 2.13
N THR A 220 -1.64 12.27 2.49
CA THR A 220 -2.03 12.45 3.89
C THR A 220 -2.65 11.20 4.50
N GLU A 221 -3.51 10.48 3.78
CA GLU A 221 -4.25 9.34 4.36
C GLU A 221 -3.53 8.02 4.15
N LEU A 222 -3.03 7.74 2.94
CA LEU A 222 -2.37 6.46 2.67
C LEU A 222 -1.04 6.36 3.40
N SER A 223 -0.20 7.39 3.32
CA SER A 223 1.07 7.44 4.04
C SER A 223 0.86 7.31 5.56
N ALA A 224 -0.16 7.98 6.12
CA ALA A 224 -0.48 7.84 7.53
C ALA A 224 -0.92 6.41 7.91
N ILE A 225 -1.69 5.73 7.06
CA ILE A 225 -2.08 4.33 7.28
C ILE A 225 -0.87 3.40 7.19
N ILE A 226 0.01 3.60 6.20
CA ILE A 226 1.25 2.83 6.04
C ILE A 226 2.14 3.00 7.28
N ASP A 227 2.34 4.23 7.74
CA ASP A 227 3.13 4.52 8.93
C ASP A 227 2.50 3.91 10.19
N ASN A 228 1.18 4.04 10.36
CA ASN A 228 0.44 3.41 11.45
C ASN A 228 0.62 1.90 11.43
N MET A 229 0.49 1.27 10.26
CA MET A 229 0.64 -0.16 10.10
C MET A 229 2.06 -0.62 10.43
N ASN A 230 3.07 0.07 9.88
CA ASN A 230 4.49 -0.22 10.12
C ASN A 230 4.84 -0.22 11.62
N TRP A 231 4.50 0.86 12.32
CA TRP A 231 4.83 0.99 13.74
C TRP A 231 4.02 0.05 14.62
N THR A 232 2.73 -0.09 14.36
CA THR A 232 1.86 -0.95 15.16
C THR A 232 2.24 -2.42 15.02
N ILE A 233 2.46 -2.90 13.80
CA ILE A 233 2.88 -4.29 13.56
C ILE A 233 4.23 -4.57 14.23
N LEU A 234 5.22 -3.69 14.05
CA LEU A 234 6.54 -3.85 14.67
C LEU A 234 6.43 -4.00 16.19
N ARG A 235 5.59 -3.17 16.83
CA ARG A 235 5.43 -3.17 18.29
C ARG A 235 4.69 -4.40 18.77
N LEU A 236 3.68 -4.87 18.03
CA LEU A 236 2.99 -6.13 18.30
C LEU A 236 3.92 -7.33 18.19
N LEU A 237 4.71 -7.43 17.12
CA LEU A 237 5.70 -8.49 16.94
C LEU A 237 6.75 -8.49 18.06
N LYS A 238 7.25 -7.31 18.45
CA LYS A 238 8.17 -7.19 19.58
C LYS A 238 7.53 -7.63 20.90
N ALA A 239 6.28 -7.24 21.16
CA ALA A 239 5.56 -7.67 22.35
C ALA A 239 5.36 -9.19 22.34
N TYR A 240 4.91 -9.75 21.22
CA TYR A 240 4.73 -11.19 21.02
C TYR A 240 6.00 -11.98 21.34
N LEU A 241 7.12 -11.64 20.69
CA LEU A 241 8.40 -12.34 20.87
C LEU A 241 8.94 -12.23 22.30
N LYS A 242 8.83 -11.06 22.95
CA LYS A 242 9.26 -10.87 24.35
C LYS A 242 8.48 -11.71 25.34
N ASN A 243 7.25 -12.09 25.01
CA ASN A 243 6.37 -12.86 25.89
C ASN A 243 6.51 -14.36 25.73
N ARG A 244 7.31 -14.83 24.77
CA ARG A 244 7.53 -16.26 24.60
C ARG A 244 8.40 -16.77 25.75
N PRO A 245 7.97 -17.84 26.46
CA PRO A 245 8.74 -18.46 27.54
C PRO A 245 10.19 -18.66 27.12
N LYS A 246 11.15 -18.42 28.02
CA LYS A 246 12.58 -18.55 27.72
C LYS A 246 12.94 -19.97 27.29
#